data_AF-A0A953UCL9-F1
#
_entry.id   AF-A0A953UCL9-F1
#
_cell.length_a   1.000
_cell.length_b   1.000
_cell.length_c   1.000
_cell.angle_alpha   90.00
_cell.angle_beta   90.00
_cell.angle_gamma   90.00
#
_symmetry.space_group_name_H-M   'P 1'
#
loop_
_entity.id
_entity.type
_entity.pdbx_description
1 polymer ?
#
loop_
_entity_poly.entity_id
_entity_poly.type
_entity_poly.pdbx_seq_one_letter_code
_entity_poly.pdbx_strand_id
1 'polypeptide(L)'
;IEQNGPGMALGKHLFLAHYIAQRIAEELGNALVYPTMPFTPTGDPVEKTGHMRFSGSVNVSEQAYGLIARDVAMSAIAAGFKNVALMSDHGGGGQEALKRVAADLDSIWKRKGVRVIYVPDLYFKEKEQMRAYLTEHKIPIDSHAGTDDTSEVMFVDKDHRWIRPDKLINGQGTEGVTGDQTKATVELGKMFVDDKIHDAVDQIRALLK
;
A
#
# COMPACT_ATOMS: atom_id res chain seq x y z
N ILE A 1 -0.09 6.29 7.36
CA ILE A 1 0.13 5.95 8.78
C ILE A 1 -1.21 5.60 9.39
N GLU A 2 -1.33 4.42 9.98
CA GLU A 2 -2.59 3.97 10.60
C GLU A 2 -2.29 3.03 11.77
N GLN A 3 -3.28 2.85 12.65
CA GLN A 3 -3.23 1.86 13.71
C GLN A 3 -3.08 0.44 13.15
N ASN A 4 -2.28 -0.40 13.81
CA ASN A 4 -2.07 -1.81 13.45
C ASN A 4 -2.14 -2.73 14.68
N GLY A 5 -2.94 -2.31 15.66
CA GLY A 5 -2.98 -2.93 16.97
C GLY A 5 -1.71 -2.78 17.82
N PRO A 6 -1.62 -3.54 18.92
CA PRO A 6 -0.51 -3.43 19.86
C PRO A 6 0.77 -4.11 19.36
N GLY A 7 0.69 -5.04 18.42
CA GLY A 7 1.84 -5.83 17.94
C GLY A 7 2.73 -5.13 16.92
N MET A 8 2.24 -4.10 16.22
CA MET A 8 2.88 -3.60 15.00
C MET A 8 2.99 -2.08 14.99
N ALA A 9 4.08 -1.57 14.43
CA ALA A 9 4.28 -0.14 14.24
C ALA A 9 3.21 0.49 13.33
N LEU A 10 2.90 1.78 13.56
CA LEU A 10 1.89 2.53 12.80
C LEU A 10 2.22 2.73 11.31
N GLY A 11 3.48 2.49 10.95
CA GLY A 11 4.04 2.77 9.64
C GLY A 11 3.95 1.63 8.64
N LYS A 12 3.23 0.51 8.90
CA LYS A 12 3.27 -0.71 8.06
C LYS A 12 3.22 -0.39 6.56
N HIS A 13 2.22 0.36 6.12
CA HIS A 13 2.01 0.68 4.71
C HIS A 13 3.10 1.59 4.14
N LEU A 14 3.70 2.46 4.96
CA LEU A 14 4.82 3.30 4.52
C LEU A 14 6.07 2.45 4.30
N PHE A 15 6.35 1.53 5.21
CA PHE A 15 7.52 0.64 5.13
C PHE A 15 7.40 -0.30 3.93
N LEU A 16 6.23 -0.92 3.78
CA LEU A 16 5.91 -1.81 2.66
C LEU A 16 5.95 -1.05 1.33
N ALA A 17 5.24 0.06 1.20
CA ALA A 17 5.23 0.84 -0.04
C ALA A 17 6.63 1.32 -0.44
N HIS A 18 7.47 1.70 0.51
CA HIS A 18 8.85 2.10 0.21
C HIS A 18 9.69 0.94 -0.33
N TYR A 19 9.63 -0.22 0.34
CA TYR A 19 10.33 -1.43 -0.10
C TYR A 19 9.84 -1.92 -1.46
N ILE A 20 8.52 -2.05 -1.62
CA ILE A 20 7.88 -2.56 -2.84
C ILE A 20 8.17 -1.64 -4.03
N ALA A 21 8.03 -0.31 -3.86
CA ALA A 21 8.31 0.63 -4.94
C ALA A 21 9.77 0.55 -5.42
N GLN A 22 10.72 0.39 -4.50
CA GLN A 22 12.13 0.19 -4.87
C GLN A 22 12.29 -1.08 -5.71
N ARG A 23 11.74 -2.22 -5.25
CA ARG A 23 11.84 -3.50 -5.96
C ARG A 23 11.16 -3.45 -7.34
N ILE A 24 10.00 -2.83 -7.46
CA ILE A 24 9.33 -2.61 -8.76
C ILE A 24 10.24 -1.81 -9.70
N ALA A 25 10.87 -0.74 -9.21
CA ALA A 25 11.75 0.08 -10.04
C ALA A 25 12.99 -0.69 -10.51
N GLU A 26 13.57 -1.52 -9.65
CA GLU A 26 14.67 -2.44 -9.99
C GLU A 26 14.25 -3.45 -11.07
N GLU A 27 13.09 -4.09 -10.93
CA GLU A 27 12.56 -5.08 -11.90
C GLU A 27 12.16 -4.47 -13.26
N LEU A 28 11.74 -3.21 -13.27
CA LEU A 28 11.50 -2.47 -14.51
C LEU A 28 12.82 -2.05 -15.19
N GLY A 29 13.89 -1.86 -14.42
CA GLY A 29 15.24 -1.54 -14.90
C GLY A 29 15.43 -0.13 -15.46
N ASN A 30 14.36 0.68 -15.53
CA ASN A 30 14.36 2.02 -16.11
C ASN A 30 13.43 3.01 -15.38
N ALA A 31 13.10 2.73 -14.12
CA ALA A 31 12.20 3.56 -13.32
C ALA A 31 12.93 4.17 -12.11
N LEU A 32 12.44 5.31 -11.63
CA LEU A 32 12.82 5.92 -10.36
C LEU A 32 11.61 5.96 -9.43
N VAL A 33 11.88 5.91 -8.13
CA VAL A 33 10.86 6.05 -7.09
C VAL A 33 10.84 7.48 -6.57
N TYR A 34 9.69 8.14 -6.70
CA TYR A 34 9.43 9.43 -6.06
C TYR A 34 9.14 9.22 -4.56
N PRO A 35 9.27 10.28 -3.71
CA PRO A 35 9.06 10.14 -2.27
C PRO A 35 7.72 9.49 -1.91
N THR A 36 7.76 8.42 -1.11
CA THR A 36 6.57 7.72 -0.63
C THR A 36 5.74 8.64 0.27
N MET A 37 4.47 8.83 -0.05
CA MET A 37 3.58 9.66 0.75
C MET A 37 3.23 8.95 2.06
N PRO A 38 3.47 9.55 3.24
CA PRO A 38 3.25 8.87 4.52
C PRO A 38 1.78 8.87 4.97
N PHE A 39 0.91 9.66 4.32
CA PHE A 39 -0.49 9.86 4.73
C PHE A 39 -1.45 9.40 3.64
N THR A 40 -2.66 9.01 4.05
CA THR A 40 -3.76 8.58 3.18
C THR A 40 -5.08 8.84 3.91
N PRO A 41 -6.25 8.76 3.26
CA PRO A 41 -7.53 8.76 3.97
C PRO A 41 -7.66 7.54 4.89
N THR A 42 -7.79 7.79 6.18
CA THR A 42 -7.88 6.76 7.24
C THR A 42 -9.18 6.85 8.07
N GLY A 43 -10.08 7.78 7.72
CA GLY A 43 -11.37 7.98 8.40
C GLY A 43 -11.55 9.43 8.88
N ASP A 44 -12.67 9.71 9.53
CA ASP A 44 -12.98 11.05 10.02
C ASP A 44 -12.37 11.30 11.41
N PRO A 45 -11.54 12.35 11.60
CA PRO A 45 -10.93 12.66 12.90
C PRO A 45 -11.89 13.26 13.93
N VAL A 46 -12.95 13.95 13.50
CA VAL A 46 -13.93 14.60 14.37
C VAL A 46 -14.94 13.55 14.86
N GLU A 47 -15.51 12.81 13.93
CA GLU A 47 -16.48 11.74 14.21
C GLU A 47 -15.80 10.44 14.69
N LYS A 48 -14.46 10.39 14.64
CA LYS A 48 -13.63 9.24 15.00
C LYS A 48 -14.11 7.98 14.28
N THR A 49 -14.06 7.98 12.96
CA THR A 49 -14.43 6.80 12.15
C THR A 49 -13.20 6.11 11.56
N GLY A 50 -13.35 4.87 11.08
CA GLY A 50 -12.23 4.10 10.51
C GLY A 50 -11.07 3.92 11.50
N HIS A 51 -9.85 4.14 11.02
CA HIS A 51 -8.64 4.06 11.84
C HIS A 51 -8.48 5.27 12.76
N MET A 52 -9.22 6.37 12.54
CA MET A 52 -9.24 7.54 13.43
C MET A 52 -9.94 7.28 14.77
N ARG A 53 -10.53 6.10 14.96
CA ARG A 53 -10.93 5.60 16.30
C ARG A 53 -9.74 5.33 17.22
N PHE A 54 -8.55 5.12 16.67
CA PHE A 54 -7.39 4.63 17.38
C PHE A 54 -6.28 5.68 17.41
N SER A 55 -5.57 5.74 18.53
CA SER A 55 -4.47 6.68 18.72
C SER A 55 -3.31 6.36 17.78
N GLY A 56 -2.70 7.41 17.20
CA GLY A 56 -1.54 7.31 16.31
C GLY A 56 -1.87 7.29 14.82
N SER A 57 -3.10 6.97 14.43
CA SER A 57 -3.54 7.11 13.03
C SER A 57 -3.48 8.58 12.58
N VAL A 58 -3.11 8.81 11.32
CA VAL A 58 -3.06 10.16 10.73
C VAL A 58 -3.87 10.18 9.45
N ASN A 59 -4.91 11.01 9.43
CA ASN A 59 -5.79 11.18 8.29
C ASN A 59 -5.42 12.42 7.47
N VAL A 60 -5.54 12.29 6.15
CA VAL A 60 -5.72 13.42 5.22
C VAL A 60 -7.01 13.18 4.42
N SER A 61 -7.67 14.26 3.97
CA SER A 61 -8.84 14.09 3.11
C SER A 61 -8.44 13.48 1.76
N GLU A 62 -9.40 12.81 1.10
CA GLU A 62 -9.22 12.30 -0.28
C GLU A 62 -8.77 13.42 -1.22
N GLN A 63 -9.34 14.61 -1.07
CA GLN A 63 -8.99 15.80 -1.84
C GLN A 63 -7.53 16.22 -1.61
N ALA A 64 -7.09 16.36 -0.35
CA ALA A 64 -5.73 16.76 -0.04
C ALA A 64 -4.71 15.72 -0.54
N TYR A 65 -5.00 14.44 -0.34
CA TYR A 65 -4.17 13.34 -0.83
C TYR A 65 -4.03 13.37 -2.36
N GLY A 66 -5.15 13.52 -3.09
CA GLY A 66 -5.14 13.63 -4.54
C GLY A 66 -4.38 14.86 -5.06
N LEU A 67 -4.55 16.03 -4.42
CA LEU A 67 -3.82 17.25 -4.82
C LEU A 67 -2.31 17.10 -4.64
N ILE A 68 -1.86 16.52 -3.52
CA ILE A 68 -0.44 16.24 -3.29
C ILE A 68 0.09 15.25 -4.33
N ALA A 69 -0.62 14.13 -4.56
CA ALA A 69 -0.24 13.13 -5.55
C ALA A 69 -0.12 13.73 -6.96
N ARG A 70 -1.06 14.61 -7.32
CA ARG A 70 -1.05 15.35 -8.58
C ARG A 70 0.19 16.22 -8.72
N ASP A 71 0.53 17.01 -7.71
CA ASP A 71 1.67 17.94 -7.80
C ASP A 71 3.02 17.20 -7.80
N VAL A 72 3.11 16.07 -7.10
CA VAL A 72 4.26 15.15 -7.18
C VAL A 72 4.38 14.55 -8.59
N ALA A 73 3.29 14.05 -9.16
CA ALA A 73 3.26 13.51 -10.53
C ALA A 73 3.65 14.57 -11.57
N MET A 74 3.14 15.79 -11.42
CA MET A 74 3.48 16.93 -12.27
C MET A 74 4.97 17.28 -12.20
N SER A 75 5.60 17.12 -11.03
CA SER A 75 7.05 17.30 -10.88
C SER A 75 7.84 16.27 -11.70
N ALA A 76 7.38 15.02 -11.77
CA ALA A 76 7.96 14.01 -12.65
C ALA A 76 7.80 14.38 -14.13
N ILE A 77 6.62 14.82 -14.54
CA ILE A 77 6.37 15.27 -15.91
C ILE A 77 7.27 16.46 -16.26
N ALA A 78 7.41 17.43 -15.36
CA ALA A 78 8.26 18.61 -15.54
C ALA A 78 9.75 18.25 -15.64
N ALA A 79 10.20 17.22 -14.92
CA ALA A 79 11.55 16.68 -15.01
C ALA A 79 11.82 15.90 -16.31
N GLY A 80 10.80 15.67 -17.14
CA GLY A 80 10.92 15.05 -18.46
C GLY A 80 10.50 13.58 -18.52
N PHE A 81 10.02 12.99 -17.41
CA PHE A 81 9.49 11.62 -17.44
C PHE A 81 8.28 11.51 -18.36
N LYS A 82 8.27 10.46 -19.19
CA LYS A 82 7.18 10.17 -20.13
C LYS A 82 6.16 9.17 -19.61
N ASN A 83 6.51 8.41 -18.58
CA ASN A 83 5.62 7.46 -17.94
C ASN A 83 5.64 7.73 -16.43
N VAL A 84 4.46 7.93 -15.84
CA VAL A 84 4.29 8.15 -14.41
C VAL A 84 3.26 7.14 -13.90
N ALA A 85 3.64 6.29 -12.95
CA ALA A 85 2.76 5.31 -12.33
C ALA A 85 2.38 5.76 -10.91
N LEU A 86 1.08 5.79 -10.62
CA LEU A 86 0.51 6.11 -9.31
C LEU A 86 -0.05 4.84 -8.69
N MET A 87 0.35 4.55 -7.45
CA MET A 87 0.05 3.28 -6.80
C MET A 87 0.06 3.43 -5.27
N SER A 88 -0.65 2.56 -4.56
CA SER A 88 -0.80 2.63 -3.09
C SER A 88 -0.92 1.23 -2.50
N ASP A 89 -0.18 0.99 -1.42
CA ASP A 89 -0.28 -0.23 -0.59
C ASP A 89 -1.40 -0.14 0.48
N HIS A 90 -1.99 1.04 0.67
CA HIS A 90 -3.14 1.21 1.55
C HIS A 90 -4.45 1.16 0.76
N GLY A 91 -5.48 0.52 1.32
CA GLY A 91 -6.83 0.49 0.76
C GLY A 91 -7.59 1.82 0.91
N GLY A 92 -8.92 1.76 0.77
CA GLY A 92 -9.80 2.89 1.08
C GLY A 92 -9.73 4.06 0.09
N GLY A 93 -10.14 5.25 0.54
CA GLY A 93 -10.39 6.41 -0.31
C GLY A 93 -9.17 6.92 -1.10
N GLY A 94 -7.95 6.63 -0.63
CA GLY A 94 -6.72 6.97 -1.36
C GLY A 94 -6.63 6.32 -2.74
N GLN A 95 -7.22 5.14 -2.92
CA GLN A 95 -7.22 4.44 -4.20
C GLN A 95 -8.02 5.19 -5.27
N GLU A 96 -9.22 5.68 -4.93
CA GLU A 96 -10.04 6.47 -5.85
C GLU A 96 -9.43 7.84 -6.16
N ALA A 97 -8.76 8.48 -5.18
CA ALA A 97 -8.00 9.70 -5.42
C ALA A 97 -6.90 9.50 -6.48
N LEU A 98 -6.07 8.46 -6.32
CA LEU A 98 -4.98 8.18 -7.28
C LEU A 98 -5.52 7.84 -8.68
N LYS A 99 -6.61 7.07 -8.74
CA LYS A 99 -7.28 6.74 -9.99
C LYS A 99 -7.76 7.99 -10.74
N ARG A 100 -8.41 8.93 -10.04
CA ARG A 100 -8.86 10.21 -10.63
C ARG A 100 -7.67 11.05 -11.09
N VAL A 101 -6.65 11.21 -10.25
CA VAL A 101 -5.43 11.96 -10.60
C VAL A 101 -4.75 11.39 -11.84
N ALA A 102 -4.61 10.06 -11.93
CA ALA A 102 -4.01 9.42 -13.09
C ALA A 102 -4.84 9.68 -14.36
N ALA A 103 -6.16 9.49 -14.30
CA ALA A 103 -7.05 9.73 -15.44
C ALA A 103 -7.00 11.19 -15.91
N ASP A 104 -7.06 12.14 -14.98
CA ASP A 104 -7.02 13.57 -15.28
C ASP A 104 -5.70 13.94 -15.95
N LEU A 105 -4.57 13.54 -15.36
CA LEU A 105 -3.25 13.86 -15.93
C LEU A 105 -3.00 13.15 -17.26
N ASP A 106 -3.38 11.88 -17.43
CA ASP A 106 -3.24 11.18 -18.72
C ASP A 106 -4.06 11.89 -19.80
N SER A 107 -5.29 12.33 -19.50
CA SER A 107 -6.14 13.05 -20.46
C SER A 107 -5.49 14.35 -20.98
N ILE A 108 -4.76 15.05 -20.09
CA ILE A 108 -4.08 16.32 -20.40
C ILE A 108 -2.77 16.07 -21.16
N TRP A 109 -2.01 15.05 -20.76
CA TRP A 109 -0.61 14.89 -21.14
C TRP A 109 -0.36 13.81 -22.21
N LYS A 110 -1.33 12.92 -22.46
CA LYS A 110 -1.21 11.87 -23.49
C LYS A 110 -0.95 12.43 -24.89
N ARG A 111 -1.59 13.54 -25.27
CA ARG A 111 -1.33 14.23 -26.56
C ARG A 111 0.07 14.83 -26.66
N LYS A 112 0.78 14.96 -25.53
CA LYS A 112 2.17 15.42 -25.43
C LYS A 112 3.16 14.26 -25.26
N GLY A 113 2.71 13.02 -25.50
CA GLY A 113 3.54 11.82 -25.41
C GLY A 113 3.90 11.41 -23.99
N VAL A 114 3.08 11.76 -23.00
CA VAL A 114 3.27 11.39 -21.60
C VAL A 114 2.07 10.56 -21.14
N ARG A 115 2.33 9.43 -20.49
CA ARG A 115 1.33 8.54 -19.91
C ARG A 115 1.33 8.67 -18.39
N VAL A 116 0.14 8.78 -17.81
CA VAL A 116 -0.03 8.69 -16.35
C VAL A 116 -0.99 7.55 -16.05
N ILE A 117 -0.52 6.56 -15.31
CA ILE A 117 -1.27 5.32 -15.09
C ILE A 117 -1.52 5.09 -13.61
N TYR A 118 -2.70 4.56 -13.31
CA TYR A 118 -3.03 4.05 -11.98
C TYR A 118 -2.77 2.55 -11.96
N VAL A 119 -2.06 2.08 -10.94
CA VAL A 119 -1.60 0.69 -10.80
C VAL A 119 -2.22 0.10 -9.53
N PRO A 120 -3.47 -0.40 -9.58
CA PRO A 120 -4.17 -0.98 -8.42
C PRO A 120 -3.73 -2.40 -8.04
N ASP A 121 -3.09 -3.15 -8.95
CA ASP A 121 -2.97 -4.60 -8.80
C ASP A 121 -2.06 -4.98 -7.62
N LEU A 122 -1.08 -4.15 -7.25
CA LEU A 122 -0.25 -4.38 -6.06
C LEU A 122 -1.05 -4.50 -4.75
N TYR A 123 -2.27 -3.98 -4.74
CA TYR A 123 -3.14 -4.01 -3.57
C TYR A 123 -4.31 -4.94 -3.81
N PHE A 124 -5.11 -4.71 -4.85
CA PHE A 124 -6.37 -5.43 -4.99
C PHE A 124 -6.16 -6.87 -5.47
N LYS A 125 -5.33 -7.08 -6.49
CA LYS A 125 -5.07 -8.40 -7.05
C LYS A 125 -4.26 -9.26 -6.07
N GLU A 126 -3.25 -8.68 -5.43
CA GLU A 126 -2.52 -9.37 -4.36
C GLU A 126 -3.45 -9.75 -3.20
N LYS A 127 -4.31 -8.85 -2.69
CA LYS A 127 -5.25 -9.21 -1.61
C LYS A 127 -6.23 -10.32 -2.01
N GLU A 128 -6.54 -10.51 -3.30
CA GLU A 128 -7.32 -11.66 -3.78
C GLU A 128 -6.50 -12.96 -3.73
N GLN A 129 -5.24 -12.93 -4.22
CA GLN A 129 -4.32 -14.07 -4.20
C GLN A 129 -4.00 -14.52 -2.76
N MET A 130 -3.69 -13.57 -1.89
CA MET A 130 -3.42 -13.81 -0.47
C MET A 130 -4.61 -14.49 0.20
N ARG A 131 -5.84 -13.98 0.00
CA ARG A 131 -7.04 -14.60 0.60
C ARG A 131 -7.28 -16.02 0.09
N ALA A 132 -7.03 -16.27 -1.19
CA ALA A 132 -7.10 -17.61 -1.76
C ALA A 132 -6.07 -18.54 -1.09
N TYR A 133 -4.83 -18.09 -0.94
CA TYR A 133 -3.76 -18.84 -0.29
C TYR A 133 -4.09 -19.17 1.18
N LEU A 134 -4.52 -18.17 1.97
CA LEU A 134 -4.89 -18.38 3.38
C LEU A 134 -6.03 -19.42 3.49
N THR A 135 -7.03 -19.33 2.61
CA THR A 135 -8.16 -20.27 2.58
C THR A 135 -7.69 -21.70 2.28
N GLU A 136 -6.87 -21.88 1.24
CA GLU A 136 -6.33 -23.20 0.85
C GLU A 136 -5.51 -23.84 1.99
N HIS A 137 -4.76 -23.03 2.73
CA HIS A 137 -3.89 -23.47 3.82
C HIS A 137 -4.58 -23.48 5.19
N LYS A 138 -5.89 -23.22 5.26
CA LYS A 138 -6.69 -23.21 6.49
C LYS A 138 -6.18 -22.20 7.52
N ILE A 139 -5.61 -21.09 7.05
CA ILE A 139 -5.24 -19.94 7.85
C ILE A 139 -6.45 -18.99 7.86
N PRO A 140 -6.88 -18.45 9.01
CA PRO A 140 -8.00 -17.53 9.07
C PRO A 140 -7.77 -16.31 8.18
N ILE A 141 -8.78 -15.96 7.36
CA ILE A 141 -8.77 -14.71 6.59
C ILE A 141 -8.87 -13.55 7.57
N ASP A 142 -7.99 -12.58 7.38
CA ASP A 142 -7.99 -11.30 8.08
C ASP A 142 -8.53 -10.17 7.17
N SER A 143 -8.71 -9.01 7.78
CA SER A 143 -9.16 -7.80 7.08
C SER A 143 -8.37 -6.56 7.47
N HIS A 144 -7.64 -6.60 8.59
CA HIS A 144 -6.78 -5.50 9.02
C HIS A 144 -5.72 -5.94 10.02
N ALA A 145 -4.45 -5.66 9.71
CA ALA A 145 -3.29 -5.90 10.57
C ALA A 145 -3.20 -7.35 11.07
N GLY A 146 -3.65 -8.31 10.26
CA GLY A 146 -3.74 -9.72 10.62
C GLY A 146 -2.47 -10.49 10.31
N THR A 147 -2.64 -11.74 9.88
CA THR A 147 -1.58 -12.63 9.42
C THR A 147 -0.80 -12.01 8.28
N ASP A 148 -1.50 -11.47 7.27
CA ASP A 148 -0.95 -10.94 6.04
C ASP A 148 0.00 -9.76 6.30
N ASP A 149 -0.53 -8.64 6.78
CA ASP A 149 0.18 -7.39 7.06
C ASP A 149 1.35 -7.62 8.03
N THR A 150 1.16 -8.47 9.05
CA THR A 150 2.21 -8.78 10.03
C THR A 150 3.33 -9.57 9.37
N SER A 151 3.00 -10.53 8.52
CA SER A 151 4.00 -11.34 7.80
C SER A 151 4.84 -10.47 6.87
N GLU A 152 4.21 -9.58 6.10
CA GLU A 152 4.89 -8.66 5.18
C GLU A 152 5.87 -7.74 5.93
N VAL A 153 5.43 -7.18 7.07
CA VAL A 153 6.31 -6.36 7.92
C VAL A 153 7.47 -7.18 8.47
N MET A 154 7.25 -8.41 8.95
CA MET A 154 8.32 -9.30 9.43
C MET A 154 9.36 -9.58 8.34
N PHE A 155 8.94 -9.71 7.07
CA PHE A 155 9.85 -9.94 5.95
C PHE A 155 10.69 -8.70 5.60
N VAL A 156 10.07 -7.52 5.55
CA VAL A 156 10.78 -6.28 5.20
C VAL A 156 11.68 -5.78 6.34
N ASP A 157 11.29 -6.03 7.59
CA ASP A 157 11.98 -5.56 8.78
C ASP A 157 13.13 -6.47 9.22
N LYS A 158 14.25 -6.39 8.50
CA LYS A 158 15.47 -7.17 8.80
C LYS A 158 16.07 -6.92 10.18
N ASP A 159 15.78 -5.75 10.78
CA ASP A 159 16.32 -5.35 12.08
C ASP A 159 15.32 -5.64 13.24
N HIS A 160 14.16 -6.22 12.95
CA HIS A 160 13.11 -6.56 13.92
C HIS A 160 12.68 -5.38 14.82
N ARG A 161 12.53 -4.18 14.24
CA ARG A 161 12.18 -2.94 14.93
C ARG A 161 10.68 -2.62 14.95
N TRP A 162 9.89 -3.21 14.06
CA TRP A 162 8.51 -2.80 13.78
C TRP A 162 7.46 -3.77 14.31
N ILE A 163 7.88 -4.93 14.79
CA ILE A 163 7.04 -5.93 15.44
C ILE A 163 7.42 -6.07 16.92
N ARG A 164 6.41 -6.14 17.80
CA ARG A 164 6.52 -6.49 19.21
C ARG A 164 5.96 -7.90 19.41
N PRO A 165 6.79 -8.96 19.40
CA PRO A 165 6.29 -10.33 19.42
C PRO A 165 5.42 -10.66 20.62
N ASP A 166 5.72 -10.07 21.79
CA ASP A 166 4.95 -10.26 23.03
C ASP A 166 3.59 -9.55 23.04
N LYS A 167 3.27 -8.80 21.99
CA LYS A 167 2.02 -8.03 21.82
C LYS A 167 1.19 -8.47 20.62
N LEU A 168 1.57 -9.54 19.91
CA LEU A 168 0.77 -10.07 18.81
C LEU A 168 -0.50 -10.71 19.35
N ILE A 169 -1.63 -10.44 18.68
CA ILE A 169 -2.95 -10.88 19.12
C ILE A 169 -3.76 -11.50 17.97
N ASN A 170 -4.75 -12.30 18.34
CA ASN A 170 -5.89 -12.61 17.48
C ASN A 170 -7.03 -11.65 17.84
N GLY A 171 -7.23 -10.65 16.99
CA GLY A 171 -8.14 -9.53 17.25
C GLY A 171 -9.45 -9.63 16.46
N GLN A 172 -10.50 -9.09 17.05
CA GLN A 172 -11.85 -8.98 16.45
C GLN A 172 -12.25 -7.51 16.16
N GLY A 173 -11.28 -6.61 16.17
CA GLY A 173 -11.41 -5.19 15.81
C GLY A 173 -11.32 -4.22 17.00
N THR A 174 -11.55 -4.67 18.23
CA THR A 174 -11.56 -3.82 19.44
C THR A 174 -10.21 -3.16 19.70
N GLU A 175 -9.13 -3.92 19.53
CA GLU A 175 -7.74 -3.49 19.67
C GLU A 175 -7.18 -2.93 18.35
N GLY A 176 -8.03 -2.82 17.32
CA GLY A 176 -7.66 -2.37 15.99
C GLY A 176 -7.09 -3.47 15.09
N VAL A 177 -7.03 -4.72 15.52
CA VAL A 177 -6.70 -5.88 14.67
C VAL A 177 -7.97 -6.64 14.35
N THR A 178 -8.18 -6.99 13.08
CA THR A 178 -9.23 -7.93 12.67
C THR A 178 -8.56 -9.06 11.89
N GLY A 179 -8.10 -10.08 12.62
CA GLY A 179 -7.22 -11.13 12.12
C GLY A 179 -6.32 -11.73 13.20
N ASP A 180 -5.50 -12.72 12.83
CA ASP A 180 -4.60 -13.43 13.75
C ASP A 180 -3.13 -13.13 13.47
N GLN A 181 -2.56 -12.16 14.18
CA GLN A 181 -1.15 -11.79 14.05
C GLN A 181 -0.20 -12.92 14.46
N THR A 182 -0.67 -13.87 15.28
CA THR A 182 0.18 -14.97 15.80
C THR A 182 0.45 -16.05 14.75
N LYS A 183 -0.24 -16.00 13.61
CA LYS A 183 0.00 -16.89 12.46
C LYS A 183 1.02 -16.34 11.48
N ALA A 184 1.49 -15.11 11.69
CA ALA A 184 2.40 -14.45 10.78
C ALA A 184 3.76 -15.14 10.73
N THR A 185 4.35 -15.19 9.53
CA THR A 185 5.69 -15.75 9.31
C THR A 185 6.44 -14.94 8.26
N VAL A 186 7.77 -15.00 8.29
CA VAL A 186 8.61 -14.33 7.28
C VAL A 186 8.38 -14.93 5.89
N GLU A 187 8.13 -16.23 5.81
CA GLU A 187 7.90 -16.97 4.57
C GLU A 187 6.62 -16.51 3.86
N LEU A 188 5.52 -16.35 4.61
CA LEU A 188 4.29 -15.74 4.07
C LEU A 188 4.53 -14.31 3.62
N GLY A 189 5.28 -13.54 4.42
CA GLY A 189 5.58 -12.14 4.11
C GLY A 189 6.35 -11.98 2.82
N LYS A 190 7.34 -12.85 2.59
CA LYS A 190 8.09 -12.88 1.34
C LYS A 190 7.18 -13.17 0.16
N MET A 191 6.30 -14.17 0.28
CA MET A 191 5.38 -14.56 -0.79
C MET A 191 4.46 -13.41 -1.18
N PHE A 192 3.74 -12.82 -0.21
CA PHE A 192 2.80 -11.74 -0.50
C PHE A 192 3.49 -10.49 -1.03
N VAL A 193 4.65 -10.11 -0.48
CA VAL A 193 5.43 -8.98 -1.01
C VAL A 193 5.92 -9.24 -2.44
N ASP A 194 6.37 -10.45 -2.76
CA ASP A 194 6.76 -10.82 -4.12
C ASP A 194 5.56 -10.74 -5.09
N ASP A 195 4.38 -11.21 -4.67
CA ASP A 195 3.14 -11.11 -5.46
C ASP A 195 2.77 -9.64 -5.75
N LYS A 196 2.85 -8.74 -4.76
CA LYS A 196 2.65 -7.28 -4.95
C LYS A 196 3.57 -6.71 -6.03
N ILE A 197 4.85 -7.10 -5.99
CA ILE A 197 5.87 -6.62 -6.92
C ILE A 197 5.58 -7.14 -8.34
N HIS A 198 5.34 -8.45 -8.48
CA HIS A 198 5.06 -9.06 -9.77
C HIS A 198 3.81 -8.49 -10.42
N ASP A 199 2.71 -8.38 -9.67
CA ASP A 199 1.45 -7.85 -10.16
C ASP A 199 1.56 -6.40 -10.62
N ALA A 200 2.27 -5.56 -9.86
CA ALA A 200 2.54 -4.18 -10.26
C ALA A 200 3.39 -4.09 -11.53
N VAL A 201 4.47 -4.87 -11.62
CA VAL A 201 5.37 -4.88 -12.78
C VAL A 201 4.63 -5.33 -14.04
N ASP A 202 3.84 -6.40 -13.95
CA ASP A 202 3.06 -6.92 -15.07
C ASP A 202 2.00 -5.91 -15.53
N GLN A 203 1.29 -5.27 -14.59
CA GLN A 203 0.32 -4.23 -14.91
C GLN A 203 0.97 -3.01 -15.56
N ILE A 204 2.10 -2.52 -15.04
CA ILE A 204 2.84 -1.39 -15.62
C ILE A 204 3.29 -1.72 -17.05
N ARG A 205 3.90 -2.89 -17.25
CA ARG A 205 4.32 -3.36 -18.59
C ARG A 205 3.14 -3.49 -19.54
N ALA A 206 1.97 -3.93 -19.08
CA ALA A 206 0.78 -4.03 -19.91
C ALA A 206 0.23 -2.66 -20.33
N LEU A 207 0.21 -1.67 -19.42
CA LEU A 207 -0.39 -0.35 -19.65
C LEU A 207 0.49 0.61 -20.48
N LEU A 208 1.80 0.37 -20.52
CA LEU A 208 2.81 1.20 -21.20
C LEU A 208 3.34 0.60 -22.52
N LYS A 209 2.76 -0.52 -22.97
CA LYS A 209 2.95 -1.04 -24.33
C LYS A 209 2.39 -0.12 -25.42
#